data_AF-A0A958U5H3-F1
#
_entry.id   AF-A0A958U5H3-F1
#
_cell.length_a   1.000
_cell.length_b   1.000
_cell.length_c   1.000
_cell.angle_alpha   90.00
_cell.angle_beta   90.00
_cell.angle_gamma   90.00
#
_symmetry.space_group_name_H-M   'P 1'
#
loop_
_entity.id
_entity.type
_entity.pdbx_description
1 polymer ?
#
loop_
_entity_poly.entity_id
_entity_poly.type
_entity_poly.pdbx_seq_one_letter_code
_entity_poly.pdbx_strand_id
1 'polypeptide(L)'
;MSILSGKKILLGVTAGIAAYKSAYLVRLLIKKGAEVRVVMTPSAKEFVTPLTLSTLSKNEVLSTFTDEENENAQWNNHVALGLWADLFIIAPATANTLS
;
A
#
# COMPACT_ATOMS: atom_id res chain seq x y z
N MET A 1 -23.37 -6.23 7.46
CA MET A 1 -22.24 -5.65 6.70
C MET A 1 -20.94 -5.90 7.48
N SER A 2 -19.81 -6.07 6.78
CA SER A 2 -18.50 -6.19 7.45
C SER A 2 -18.18 -4.91 8.21
N ILE A 3 -17.49 -5.01 9.36
CA ILE A 3 -16.97 -3.83 10.10
C ILE A 3 -16.02 -2.96 9.26
N LEU A 4 -15.42 -3.56 8.22
CA LEU A 4 -14.51 -2.89 7.29
C LEU A 4 -15.22 -2.21 6.10
N SER A 5 -16.54 -2.35 5.97
CA SER A 5 -17.29 -1.75 4.86
C SER A 5 -17.20 -0.23 4.91
N GLY A 6 -16.76 0.40 3.82
CA GLY A 6 -16.56 1.84 3.71
C GLY A 6 -15.32 2.38 4.45
N LYS A 7 -14.48 1.51 5.03
CA LYS A 7 -13.23 1.95 5.68
C LYS A 7 -12.15 2.23 4.65
N LYS A 8 -11.41 3.31 4.85
CA LYS A 8 -10.23 3.70 4.08
C LYS A 8 -8.99 3.13 4.75
N ILE A 9 -8.40 2.11 4.14
CA ILE A 9 -7.24 1.40 4.66
C ILE A 9 -6.03 1.78 3.83
N LEU A 10 -5.03 2.37 4.49
CA LEU A 10 -3.70 2.48 3.93
C LEU A 10 -2.93 1.20 4.28
N LEU A 11 -2.36 0.54 3.27
CA LEU A 11 -1.56 -0.68 3.43
C LEU A 11 -0.10 -0.38 3.10
N GLY A 12 0.77 -0.42 4.10
CA GLY A 12 2.21 -0.40 3.97
C GLY A 12 2.77 -1.80 3.72
N VAL A 13 3.58 -1.99 2.69
CA VAL A 13 4.24 -3.25 2.35
C VAL A 13 5.76 -3.10 2.44
N THR A 14 6.40 -3.95 3.23
CA THR A 14 7.86 -3.92 3.46
C THR A 14 8.56 -5.16 2.92
N ALA A 15 9.88 -5.09 2.78
CA ALA A 15 10.70 -6.06 2.05
C ALA A 15 10.97 -7.37 2.82
N GLY A 16 9.95 -8.22 2.95
CA GLY A 16 10.10 -9.58 3.47
C GLY A 16 9.47 -10.61 2.53
N ILE A 17 9.87 -11.88 2.67
CA ILE A 17 9.35 -12.98 1.83
C ILE A 17 7.82 -13.08 1.85
N ALA A 18 7.15 -12.58 2.90
CA ALA A 18 5.70 -12.55 2.99
C ALA A 18 5.01 -11.44 2.16
N ALA A 19 5.75 -10.53 1.52
CA ALA A 19 5.18 -9.40 0.79
C ALA A 19 4.28 -9.81 -0.39
N TYR A 20 4.54 -10.96 -1.05
CA TYR A 20 3.63 -11.48 -2.08
C TYR A 20 2.22 -11.78 -1.53
N LYS A 21 2.10 -12.10 -0.23
CA LYS A 21 0.79 -12.32 0.42
C LYS A 21 -0.02 -11.04 0.58
N SER A 22 0.61 -9.86 0.47
CA SER A 22 -0.09 -8.58 0.53
C SER A 22 -1.09 -8.43 -0.62
N ALA A 23 -0.83 -9.04 -1.78
CA ALA A 23 -1.82 -9.12 -2.88
C ALA A 23 -3.11 -9.82 -2.45
N TYR A 24 -2.97 -10.93 -1.70
CA TYR A 24 -4.12 -11.66 -1.15
C TYR A 24 -4.85 -10.83 -0.09
N LEU A 25 -4.10 -10.14 0.78
CA LEU A 25 -4.66 -9.25 1.80
C LEU A 25 -5.50 -8.13 1.18
N VAL A 26 -4.98 -7.43 0.16
CA VAL A 26 -5.72 -6.38 -0.57
C VAL A 26 -7.06 -6.91 -1.08
N ARG A 27 -7.04 -8.09 -1.73
CA ARG A 27 -8.25 -8.72 -2.28
C ARG A 27 -9.27 -9.03 -1.17
N LEU A 28 -8.83 -9.50 -0.01
CA LEU A 28 -9.72 -9.78 1.11
C LEU A 28 -10.33 -8.50 1.71
N LEU A 29 -9.54 -7.43 1.87
CA LEU A 29 -10.02 -6.14 2.38
C LEU A 29 -11.09 -5.54 1.46
N ILE A 30 -10.85 -5.56 0.14
CA ILE A 30 -11.83 -5.07 -0.85
C ILE A 30 -13.09 -5.93 -0.86
N LYS A 31 -12.96 -7.26 -0.77
CA LYS A 31 -14.12 -8.16 -0.66
C LYS A 31 -14.96 -7.86 0.60
N LYS A 32 -14.33 -7.30 1.64
CA LYS A 32 -15.00 -6.85 2.88
C LYS A 32 -15.55 -5.42 2.78
N GLY A 33 -15.45 -4.78 1.61
CA GLY A 33 -16.01 -3.47 1.33
C GLY A 33 -15.11 -2.29 1.71
N ALA A 34 -13.83 -2.52 2.00
CA ALA A 34 -12.88 -1.44 2.29
C ALA A 34 -12.34 -0.80 1.00
N GLU A 35 -12.03 0.48 1.06
CA GLU A 35 -11.19 1.17 0.09
C GLU A 35 -9.73 0.99 0.50
N VAL A 36 -8.87 0.55 -0.41
CA VAL A 36 -7.47 0.24 -0.08
C VAL A 36 -6.54 1.08 -0.94
N ARG A 37 -5.65 1.84 -0.32
CA ARG A 37 -4.48 2.45 -0.96
C ARG A 37 -3.22 1.78 -0.44
N VAL A 38 -2.22 1.64 -1.29
CA VAL A 38 -1.02 0.88 -0.96
C VAL A 38 0.20 1.79 -1.08
N VAL A 39 1.07 1.73 -0.09
CA VAL A 39 2.43 2.26 -0.14
C VAL A 39 3.39 1.11 0.11
N MET A 40 4.55 1.11 -0.52
CA MET A 40 5.52 0.03 -0.35
C MET A 40 6.95 0.55 -0.34
N THR A 41 7.82 -0.10 0.44
CA THR A 41 9.25 0.24 0.41
C THR A 41 9.85 -0.07 -0.96
N PRO A 42 10.88 0.66 -1.44
CA PRO A 42 11.57 0.33 -2.69
C PRO A 42 12.04 -1.13 -2.75
N SER A 43 12.62 -1.65 -1.67
CA SER A 43 13.09 -3.04 -1.57
C SER A 43 11.95 -4.09 -1.58
N ALA A 44 10.69 -3.70 -1.34
CA ALA A 44 9.57 -4.63 -1.44
C ALA A 44 9.23 -4.97 -2.90
N LYS A 45 9.68 -4.16 -3.87
CA LYS A 45 9.47 -4.38 -5.31
C LYS A 45 10.09 -5.69 -5.79
N GLU A 46 11.12 -6.19 -5.10
CA GLU A 46 11.75 -7.48 -5.41
C GLU A 46 10.85 -8.69 -5.08
N PHE A 47 9.87 -8.52 -4.19
CA PHE A 47 8.99 -9.61 -3.74
C PHE A 47 7.58 -9.53 -4.32
N VAL A 48 7.10 -8.32 -4.63
CA VAL A 48 5.78 -8.08 -5.22
C VAL A 48 5.81 -6.81 -6.07
N THR A 49 5.24 -6.87 -7.28
CA THR A 49 5.30 -5.72 -8.20
C THR A 49 4.25 -4.66 -7.84
N PRO A 50 4.57 -3.35 -7.97
CA PRO A 50 3.59 -2.28 -7.80
C PRO A 50 2.35 -2.47 -8.70
N LEU A 51 2.55 -2.90 -9.96
CA LEU A 51 1.47 -3.18 -10.90
C LEU A 51 0.43 -4.18 -10.37
N THR A 52 0.89 -5.23 -9.67
CA THR A 52 -0.01 -6.23 -9.08
C THR A 52 -0.88 -5.60 -8.01
N LEU A 53 -0.26 -4.84 -7.11
CA LEU A 53 -0.96 -4.21 -6.00
C LEU A 53 -1.88 -3.08 -6.48
N SER A 54 -1.49 -2.33 -7.51
CA SER A 54 -2.31 -1.26 -8.08
C SER A 54 -3.54 -1.80 -8.78
N THR A 55 -3.38 -2.87 -9.55
CA THR A 55 -4.49 -3.57 -10.23
C THR A 55 -5.51 -4.09 -9.21
N LEU A 56 -5.04 -4.69 -8.11
CA LEU A 56 -5.92 -5.25 -7.08
C LEU A 56 -6.58 -4.15 -6.23
N SER A 57 -5.83 -3.10 -5.87
CA SER A 57 -6.32 -2.00 -5.04
C SER A 57 -7.21 -1.01 -5.81
N LYS A 58 -7.12 -1.02 -7.15
CA LYS A 58 -7.70 -0.01 -8.06
C LYS A 58 -7.19 1.40 -7.78
N ASN A 59 -6.01 1.51 -7.19
CA ASN A 59 -5.34 2.76 -6.85
C ASN A 59 -3.87 2.66 -7.21
N GLU A 60 -3.21 3.79 -7.44
CA GLU A 60 -1.76 3.82 -7.62
C GLU A 60 -1.02 3.33 -6.36
N VAL A 61 0.16 2.76 -6.56
CA VAL A 61 1.03 2.26 -5.49
C VAL A 61 2.26 3.14 -5.41
N LEU A 62 2.44 3.82 -4.28
CA LEU A 62 3.52 4.77 -4.09
C LEU A 62 4.70 4.10 -3.38
N SER A 63 5.92 4.47 -3.74
CA SER A 63 7.13 3.85 -3.16
C SER A 63 8.26 4.81 -2.80
N THR A 64 8.22 6.03 -3.31
CA THR A 64 9.23 7.08 -3.11
C THR A 64 8.55 8.40 -2.76
N PHE A 65 9.31 9.36 -2.24
CA PHE A 65 8.78 10.70 -1.91
C PHE A 65 8.45 11.53 -3.13
N THR A 66 9.17 11.30 -4.22
CA THR A 66 9.02 11.97 -5.50
C THR A 66 8.95 10.92 -6.58
N ASP A 67 8.09 11.18 -7.56
CA ASP A 67 7.96 10.33 -8.72
C ASP A 67 9.01 10.76 -9.76
N GLU A 68 10.14 10.04 -9.79
CA GLU A 68 11.30 10.38 -10.63
C GLU A 68 11.09 10.03 -12.12
N GLU A 69 10.03 9.28 -12.44
CA GLU A 69 9.71 8.87 -13.81
C GLU A 69 8.97 9.96 -14.62
N ASN A 70 8.52 11.03 -13.97
CA ASN A 70 7.79 12.13 -14.60
C ASN A 70 8.69 13.38 -14.73
N GLU A 71 8.73 14.01 -15.92
CA GLU A 71 9.49 15.25 -16.18
C GLU A 71 9.13 16.41 -15.22
N ASN A 72 7.94 16.34 -14.62
CA ASN A 72 7.54 17.12 -13.46
C ASN A 72 7.47 16.17 -12.26
N ALA A 73 8.54 16.12 -11.47
CA ALA A 73 8.60 15.29 -10.26
C ALA A 73 7.37 15.56 -9.39
N GLN A 74 6.39 14.66 -9.43
CA GLN A 74 5.18 14.80 -8.63
C GLN A 74 5.52 14.39 -7.20
N TRP A 75 5.18 15.27 -6.26
CA TRP A 75 5.39 15.02 -4.85
C TRP A 75 4.31 14.07 -4.33
N ASN A 76 4.74 12.91 -3.83
CA ASN A 76 3.84 11.94 -3.23
C ASN A 76 3.42 12.43 -1.83
N ASN A 77 2.24 13.03 -1.77
CA ASN A 77 1.71 13.68 -0.57
C ASN A 77 1.32 12.65 0.50
N HIS A 78 2.29 12.24 1.31
CA HIS A 78 2.08 11.32 2.44
C HIS A 78 1.17 11.90 3.53
N VAL A 79 1.08 13.23 3.66
CA VAL A 79 0.15 13.89 4.60
C VAL A 79 -1.30 13.65 4.18
N ALA A 80 -1.61 13.81 2.89
CA ALA A 80 -2.93 13.55 2.35
C ALA A 80 -3.33 12.06 2.48
N LEU A 81 -2.38 11.14 2.35
CA LEU A 81 -2.62 9.71 2.61
C LEU A 81 -2.94 9.44 4.08
N GLY A 82 -2.20 10.05 5.00
CA GLY A 82 -2.44 9.94 6.43
C GLY A 82 -3.82 10.50 6.83
N LEU A 83 -4.20 11.65 6.29
CA LEU A 83 -5.53 12.25 6.52
C LEU A 83 -6.68 11.48 5.87
N TRP A 84 -6.41 10.76 4.77
CA TRP A 84 -7.40 9.95 4.08
C TRP A 84 -7.70 8.64 4.81
N ALA A 85 -6.72 8.04 5.50
CA ALA A 85 -6.83 6.71 6.06
C ALA A 85 -7.57 6.67 7.41
N ASP A 86 -8.54 5.76 7.54
CA ASP A 86 -9.15 5.39 8.83
C ASP A 86 -8.25 4.41 9.60
N LEU A 87 -7.50 3.57 8.87
CA LEU A 87 -6.54 2.61 9.42
C LEU A 87 -5.27 2.58 8.57
N PHE A 88 -4.12 2.49 9.24
CA PHE A 88 -2.85 2.19 8.59
C PHE A 88 -2.35 0.81 9.04
N ILE A 89 -2.21 -0.11 8.09
CA ILE A 89 -1.75 -1.48 8.31
C ILE A 89 -0.40 -1.64 7.65
N ILE A 90 0.61 -2.17 8.36
CA ILE A 90 1.90 -2.54 7.77
C ILE A 90 1.97 -4.06 7.75
N ALA A 91 1.95 -4.67 6.55
CA ALA A 91 1.95 -6.11 6.38
C ALA A 91 2.64 -6.55 5.08
N PRO A 92 3.78 -7.28 5.17
CA PRO A 92 4.55 -7.55 6.39
C PRO A 92 5.20 -6.27 6.93
N ALA A 93 5.53 -6.25 8.23
CA ALA A 93 6.39 -5.26 8.87
C ALA A 93 7.74 -5.92 9.20
N THR A 94 8.77 -5.66 8.40
CA THR A 94 10.12 -6.20 8.64
C THR A 94 10.79 -5.51 9.81
N ALA A 95 11.80 -6.18 10.39
CA ALA A 95 12.61 -5.61 11.47
C ALA A 95 13.18 -4.22 11.12
N ASN A 96 13.70 -4.06 9.89
CA ASN A 96 14.23 -2.78 9.40
C ASN A 96 13.18 -1.66 9.37
N THR A 97 11.90 -1.97 9.17
CA THR A 97 10.83 -0.96 9.19
C THR A 97 10.35 -0.64 10.61
N LEU A 98 10.54 -1.56 11.55
CA LEU A 98 10.13 -1.40 12.96
C LEU A 98 11.20 -0.74 13.84
N SER A 99 12.45 -0.70 13.39
CA SER A 99 13.60 -0.15 14.11
C SER A 99 13.71 1.34 13.87
#